data_AF-A0A1F5EUB4-F1
#
_entry.id   AF-A0A1F5EUB4-F1
#
_cell.length_a   1.000
_cell.length_b   1.000
_cell.length_c   1.000
_cell.angle_alpha   90.00
_cell.angle_beta   90.00
_cell.angle_gamma   90.00
#
_symmetry.space_group_name_H-M   'P 1'
#
loop_
_entity.id
_entity.type
_entity.pdbx_description
1 polymer ?
#
loop_
_entity_poly.entity_id
_entity_poly.type
_entity_poly.pdbx_seq_one_letter_code
_entity_poly.pdbx_strand_id
1 'polypeptide(L)' 'MVTVTIPKEKIQRQKGVVILPLKEYQKLCKRAALTYYLKDKKAEELDKLVKKGLKEYRQGKCKTLKSLADLD' A
#
# COMPACT_ATOMS: atom_id res chain seq x y z
N MET A 1 -35.16 -6.44 6.64
CA MET A 1 -34.55 -5.08 6.61
C MET A 1 -33.45 -5.09 7.65
N VAL A 2 -32.18 -4.95 7.27
CA VAL A 2 -31.06 -4.96 8.22
C VAL A 2 -30.76 -3.50 8.59
N THR A 3 -30.96 -3.15 9.85
CA THR A 3 -30.74 -1.81 10.39
C THR A 3 -29.37 -1.73 11.06
N VAL A 4 -28.62 -0.68 10.73
CA VAL A 4 -27.36 -0.34 11.39
C VAL A 4 -27.59 0.95 12.16
N THR A 5 -27.38 0.90 13.48
CA THR A 5 -27.60 2.04 14.37
C THR A 5 -26.27 2.70 14.69
N ILE A 6 -26.14 3.99 14.39
CA ILE A 6 -24.95 4.78 14.66
C ILE A 6 -25.32 5.89 15.67
N PRO A 7 -24.62 5.98 16.83
CA PRO A 7 -24.89 7.02 17.82
C PRO A 7 -24.67 8.44 17.26
N LYS A 8 -25.60 9.36 17.53
CA LYS A 8 -25.52 10.75 17.06
C LYS A 8 -24.30 11.49 17.63
N GLU A 9 -23.90 11.21 18.87
CA GLU A 9 -22.74 11.88 19.46
C GLU A 9 -21.44 11.55 18.69
N LYS A 10 -21.33 10.33 18.18
CA LYS A 10 -20.18 9.91 17.36
C LYS A 10 -20.11 10.68 16.04
N ILE A 11 -21.24 10.90 15.38
CA ILE A 11 -21.33 11.63 14.11
C ILE A 11 -20.86 13.08 14.31
N GLN A 12 -21.36 13.73 15.37
CA GLN A 12 -21.03 15.13 15.65
C GLN A 12 -19.57 15.30 16.05
N ARG A 13 -19.03 14.43 16.92
CA ARG A 13 -17.61 14.47 17.32
C ARG A 13 -16.65 14.22 16.16
N GLN A 14 -17.04 13.40 15.19
CA GLN A 14 -16.20 13.05 14.03
C GLN A 14 -16.42 13.95 12.80
N LYS A 15 -17.16 15.06 12.95
CA LYS A 15 -17.46 16.03 11.88
C LYS A 15 -18.23 15.44 10.69
N GLY A 16 -19.02 14.39 10.91
CA GLY A 16 -19.84 13.73 9.90
C GLY A 16 -19.54 12.24 9.72
N VAL A 17 -20.32 11.57 8.86
CA VAL A 17 -20.16 10.16 8.49
C VAL A 17 -20.38 10.01 6.99
N VAL A 18 -19.60 9.14 6.36
CA VAL A 18 -19.78 8.72 4.96
C VAL A 18 -20.15 7.24 4.94
N ILE A 19 -21.21 6.90 4.22
CA ILE A 19 -21.63 5.52 3.97
C ILE A 19 -21.27 5.19 2.53
N LEU A 20 -20.51 4.12 2.34
CA LEU A 20 -20.09 3.70 1.01
C LEU A 20 -19.94 2.18 0.92
N PRO A 21 -20.12 1.59 -0.28
CA PRO A 21 -19.82 0.18 -0.49
C PRO A 21 -18.36 -0.14 -0.17
N LEU A 22 -18.11 -1.27 0.49
CA LEU A 22 -16.77 -1.66 0.93
C LEU A 22 -15.74 -1.67 -0.23
N LYS A 23 -16.17 -2.13 -1.43
CA LYS A 23 -15.32 -2.14 -2.63
C LYS A 23 -14.87 -0.73 -3.04
N GLU A 24 -15.72 0.27 -2.89
CA GLU A 24 -15.37 1.66 -3.23
C GLU A 24 -14.46 2.28 -2.18
N TYR A 25 -14.68 1.95 -0.90
CA TYR A 25 -13.79 2.39 0.18
C TYR A 25 -12.37 1.90 -0.06
N GLN A 26 -12.22 0.62 -0.39
CA GLN A 26 -10.91 0.03 -0.68
C GLN A 26 -10.24 0.68 -1.91
N LYS A 27 -10.99 1.07 -2.94
CA LYS A 27 -10.44 1.81 -4.09
C LYS A 27 -9.93 3.19 -3.67
N LEU A 28 -10.68 3.91 -2.84
CA LEU A 28 -10.28 5.21 -2.30
C LEU A 28 -9.00 5.09 -1.46
N CYS A 29 -8.91 4.11 -0.55
CA CYS A 29 -7.70 3.87 0.24
C CYS A 29 -6.48 3.57 -0.63
N LYS A 30 -6.63 2.78 -1.71
CA LYS A 30 -5.55 2.48 -2.66
C LYS A 30 -5.08 3.72 -3.44
N ARG A 31 -5.98 4.65 -3.75
CA ARG A 31 -5.65 5.92 -4.43
C ARG A 31 -5.10 6.97 -3.48
N ALA A 32 -5.51 6.93 -2.21
CA ALA A 32 -5.02 7.79 -1.14
C ALA A 32 -3.65 7.35 -0.61
N ALA A 33 -3.22 6.11 -0.89
CA ALA A 33 -1.83 5.73 -0.73
C ALA A 33 -0.99 6.69 -1.58
N LEU A 34 -0.01 7.36 -0.96
CA LEU A 34 0.92 8.24 -1.66
C LEU A 34 1.55 7.47 -2.82
N THR A 35 1.02 7.68 -4.03
CA THR A 35 1.73 7.38 -5.26
C THR A 35 2.94 8.31 -5.29
N TYR A 36 4.06 7.82 -4.76
CA TYR A 36 5.35 8.48 -4.93
C TYR A 36 5.71 8.40 -6.40
N TYR A 37 5.37 9.45 -7.15
CA TYR A 37 5.89 9.65 -8.49
C TYR A 37 7.35 10.04 -8.37
N LEU A 38 8.23 9.04 -8.34
CA LEU A 38 9.65 9.28 -8.54
C LEU A 38 9.81 9.84 -9.95
N LYS A 39 10.49 10.99 -10.06
CA LYS A 39 10.82 11.62 -11.33
C LYS A 39 12.32 11.64 -11.53
N ASP A 40 12.72 11.75 -12.79
CA ASP A 40 14.10 11.97 -13.22
C ASP A 40 15.05 10.87 -12.69
N LYS A 41 16.26 11.26 -12.25
CA LYS A 41 17.32 10.34 -11.84
C LYS A 41 16.90 9.32 -10.79
N LYS A 42 16.01 9.69 -9.86
CA LYS A 42 15.53 8.78 -8.82
C LYS A 42 14.67 7.65 -9.37
N ALA A 43 13.89 7.92 -10.42
CA ALA A 43 13.13 6.88 -11.11
C ALA A 43 14.08 5.94 -11.88
N GLU A 44 15.07 6.50 -12.58
CA GLU A 44 16.06 5.70 -13.32
C GLU A 44 16.92 4.81 -12.41
N GLU A 45 17.33 5.32 -11.26
CA GLU A 45 18.09 4.57 -10.25
C GLU A 45 17.27 3.40 -9.72
N LEU A 46 16.00 3.62 -9.40
CA LEU A 46 15.10 2.56 -8.95
C LEU A 46 14.91 1.49 -10.03
N ASP A 47 14.69 1.89 -11.28
CA ASP A 47 14.54 0.96 -12.40
C ASP A 47 15.81 0.11 -12.62
N LYS A 48 16.99 0.72 -12.50
CA LYS A 48 18.27 -0.01 -12.58
C LYS A 48 18.40 -1.02 -11.44
N LEU A 49 18.00 -0.64 -10.23
CA LEU A 49 18.07 -1.49 -9.04
C LEU A 49 17.14 -2.70 -9.19
N VAL A 50 15.90 -2.49 -9.63
CA VAL A 50 14.93 -3.56 -9.90
C VAL A 50 15.42 -4.49 -11.01
N LYS A 51 15.91 -3.95 -12.14
CA LYS A 51 16.45 -4.75 -13.24
C LYS A 51 17.62 -5.62 -12.79
N LYS A 52 18.54 -5.07 -11.99
CA LYS A 52 19.68 -5.80 -11.44
C LYS A 52 19.23 -6.92 -10.50
N GLY A 53 18.33 -6.61 -9.56
CA GLY A 53 17.80 -7.60 -8.61
C GLY A 53 17.08 -8.76 -9.31
N LEU A 54 16.26 -8.46 -10.34
CA LEU A 54 15.59 -9.50 -11.13
C LEU A 54 16.58 -10.37 -11.91
N LYS A 55 17.66 -9.78 -12.43
CA LYS A 55 18.71 -10.54 -13.10
C LYS A 55 19.44 -11.47 -12.12
N GLU A 56 19.79 -10.98 -10.94
CA GLU A 56 20.46 -11.76 -9.89
C GLU A 56 19.57 -12.90 -9.37
N TYR A 57 18.27 -12.63 -9.21
CA TYR A 57 17.28 -13.66 -8.86
C TYR A 57 17.22 -14.78 -9.90
N ARG A 58 17.11 -14.42 -11.19
CA ARG A 58 17.11 -15.41 -12.29
C ARG A 58 18.42 -16.19 -12.39
N GLN A 59 19.53 -15.61 -11.93
CA GLN A 59 20.83 -16.25 -11.89
C GLN A 59 21.04 -17.11 -10.62
N GLY A 60 20.04 -17.20 -9.73
CA GLY A 60 20.15 -17.97 -8.49
C GLY A 60 21.11 -17.37 -7.45
N LYS A 61 21.43 -16.08 -7.57
CA LYS A 61 22.36 -15.38 -6.64
C LYS A 61 21.67 -14.88 -5.37
N CYS A 62 20.38 -15.13 -5.20
CA CYS A 62 19.61 -14.69 -4.04
C CYS A 62 19.58 -15.78 -2.97
N LYS A 63 19.71 -15.38 -1.68
CA LYS A 63 19.41 -16.25 -0.53
C LYS A 63 17.91 -16.15 -0.18
N THR A 64 17.29 -17.27 0.15
CA THR A 64 15.94 -17.28 0.73
C THR A 64 16.04 -16.98 2.21
N LEU A 65 15.35 -15.95 2.67
CA LEU A 65 15.25 -15.59 4.07
C LEU A 65 13.90 -16.03 4.62
N LYS A 66 13.86 -16.65 5.79
CA LYS A 66 12.61 -17.02 6.48
C LYS A 66 12.11 -15.87 7.34
N SER A 67 13.01 -15.01 7.78
CA SER A 67 12.71 -13.82 8.56
C SER A 67 13.74 -12.70 8.32
N LEU A 68 13.43 -11.49 8.80
CA LEU A 68 14.37 -10.36 8.79
C LEU A 68 15.63 -10.61 9.64
N ALA A 69 15.58 -11.52 10.61
CA ALA A 69 16.75 -11.88 11.42
C ALA A 69 17.79 -12.70 10.62
N ASP A 70 17.41 -13.27 9.48
CA ASP A 70 18.32 -14.04 8.61
C ASP A 70 19.13 -13.13 7.65
N LEU A 71 18.90 -11.82 7.70
CA LEU A 71 19.48 -10.86 6.76
C LEU A 71 20.94 -10.52 7.08
N ASP A 72 21.42 -10.80 8.29
CA ASP A 72 22.78 -10.54 8.75
C ASP A 72 23.87 -11.19 7.87
#